data_AF-A0A9P6ISR1-F1
#
_entry.id   AF-A0A9P6ISR1-F1
#
_cell.length_a   1.000
_cell.length_b   1.000
_cell.length_c   1.000
_cell.angle_alpha   90.00
_cell.angle_beta   90.00
_cell.angle_gamma   90.00
#
_symmetry.space_group_name_H-M   'P 1'
#
loop_
_entity.id
_entity.type
_entity.pdbx_description
1 polymer ?
#
loop_
_entity_poly.entity_id
_entity_poly.type
_entity_poly.pdbx_seq_one_letter_code
_entity_poly.pdbx_strand_id
1 'polypeptide(L)'
;MENESYSNNTSTSGSERTRFMASLIKSNTKLKDFHFSVMMERLSEQDLVSLFELFGERTHWSFSDNDVGIVLLESILLKVKPCTNADFVHSRLTTLELLPSSGSSDIKGSFLHLILCFCPHLLHLRAPHVAYYHSDFDVNDLLTHAGHYRLTRESKPMLDNLDYIGNHLNRPATPRQRRIWVCRGLRTLHFAVAGISADTRSIPNALTMFGYLSRVCPNLEDLHIRRWLLSLSFMGGLCLLTRLRNLRRLKISTHSYHGLTPSSIEWIRRYPSTEEILKRPIAAYLARQSIGGPTVEGPDADPIGIFQDKVCDINEEEKAIPDKGQLDLRMVGRSEDLVRWMKERSGGQEPCWPVLDSFLIEYEYENVQMDNRSEVVKFVKSVRPEIDMRFHHKKYHG
;
A
#
# COMPACT_ATOMS: atom_id res chain seq x y z
N MET A 1 47.28 -9.40 -11.36
CA MET A 1 46.62 -8.28 -12.05
C MET A 1 46.62 -8.64 -13.53
N GLU A 2 45.66 -9.44 -13.95
CA GLU A 2 45.38 -9.71 -15.36
C GLU A 2 44.05 -9.05 -15.68
N ASN A 3 44.08 -8.08 -16.59
CA ASN A 3 42.90 -7.39 -17.12
C ASN A 3 42.28 -8.30 -18.18
N GLU A 4 41.25 -9.05 -17.82
CA GLU A 4 40.39 -9.71 -18.81
C GLU A 4 39.51 -8.65 -19.49
N SER A 5 39.82 -8.38 -20.76
CA SER A 5 39.01 -7.55 -21.64
C SER A 5 37.74 -8.28 -22.01
N TYR A 6 36.60 -7.87 -21.45
CA TYR A 6 35.28 -8.30 -21.90
C TYR A 6 35.03 -7.75 -23.31
N SER A 7 35.16 -8.62 -24.32
CA SER A 7 34.82 -8.32 -25.71
C SER A 7 33.30 -8.19 -25.89
N ASN A 8 32.86 -7.03 -26.40
CA ASN A 8 31.48 -6.73 -26.77
C ASN A 8 30.93 -7.67 -27.86
N ASN A 9 30.17 -8.69 -27.46
CA ASN A 9 29.34 -9.52 -28.35
C ASN A 9 27.86 -9.21 -28.07
N THR A 10 27.22 -8.28 -28.78
CA THR A 10 25.83 -7.85 -28.44
C THR A 10 24.88 -7.50 -29.60
N SER A 11 25.16 -7.82 -30.88
CA SER A 11 24.24 -7.44 -31.98
C SER A 11 23.33 -8.56 -32.52
N THR A 12 23.53 -9.83 -32.14
CA THR A 12 22.74 -10.96 -32.66
C THR A 12 21.44 -11.24 -31.90
N SER A 13 21.30 -10.80 -30.65
CA SER A 13 20.17 -11.19 -29.77
C SER A 13 18.82 -10.61 -30.21
N GLY A 14 18.79 -9.36 -30.68
CA GLY A 14 17.53 -8.69 -31.04
C GLY A 14 16.77 -9.37 -32.20
N SER A 15 17.49 -9.80 -33.24
CA SER A 15 16.85 -10.40 -34.43
C SER A 15 16.29 -11.80 -34.17
N GLU A 16 16.91 -12.56 -33.26
CA GLU A 16 16.43 -13.88 -32.85
C GLU A 16 15.21 -13.74 -31.94
N ARG A 17 15.21 -12.74 -31.05
CA ARG A 17 14.05 -12.40 -30.21
C ARG A 17 12.84 -12.06 -31.06
N THR A 18 12.94 -11.13 -32.00
CA THR A 18 11.81 -10.77 -32.88
C THR A 18 11.32 -11.98 -33.70
N ARG A 19 12.23 -12.85 -34.16
CA ARG A 19 11.86 -14.10 -34.86
C ARG A 19 11.13 -15.09 -33.96
N PHE A 20 11.61 -15.29 -32.73
CA PHE A 20 10.94 -16.14 -31.74
C PHE A 20 9.53 -15.61 -31.45
N MET A 21 9.40 -14.30 -31.24
CA MET A 21 8.12 -13.64 -31.00
C MET A 21 7.18 -13.82 -32.19
N ALA A 22 7.63 -13.55 -33.41
CA ALA A 22 6.86 -13.80 -34.63
C ALA A 22 6.44 -15.27 -34.79
N SER A 23 7.30 -16.22 -34.38
CA SER A 23 6.96 -17.65 -34.38
C SER A 23 5.89 -17.99 -33.34
N LEU A 24 6.00 -17.42 -32.13
CA LEU A 24 5.04 -17.59 -31.05
C LEU A 24 3.65 -17.05 -31.49
N ILE A 25 3.62 -15.88 -32.13
CA ILE A 25 2.44 -15.29 -32.77
C ILE A 25 1.78 -16.26 -33.73
N LYS A 26 2.58 -16.77 -34.67
CA LYS A 26 2.11 -17.63 -35.74
C LYS A 26 1.57 -18.97 -35.22
N SER A 27 2.09 -19.44 -34.08
CA SER A 27 1.67 -20.72 -33.50
C SER A 27 0.24 -20.73 -32.93
N ASN A 28 -0.38 -19.55 -32.71
CA ASN A 28 -1.73 -19.39 -32.15
C ASN A 28 -2.03 -20.28 -30.92
N THR A 29 -1.01 -20.53 -30.09
CA THR A 29 -1.16 -21.36 -28.91
C THR A 29 -2.05 -20.65 -27.88
N LYS A 30 -3.06 -21.36 -27.36
CA LYS A 30 -3.90 -20.90 -26.24
C LYS A 30 -3.11 -20.95 -24.91
N LEU A 31 -2.10 -20.10 -24.77
CA LEU A 31 -1.27 -19.98 -23.55
C LEU A 31 -2.10 -19.45 -22.38
N LYS A 32 -2.25 -20.16 -21.26
CA LYS A 32 -3.03 -19.60 -20.13
C LYS A 32 -2.27 -18.48 -19.41
N ASP A 33 -0.96 -18.66 -19.30
CA ASP A 33 -0.06 -17.77 -18.58
C ASP A 33 1.05 -17.30 -19.51
N PHE A 34 1.45 -16.04 -19.37
CA PHE A 34 2.57 -15.46 -20.09
C PHE A 34 3.57 -14.90 -19.09
N HIS A 35 4.77 -15.48 -19.07
CA HIS A 35 5.89 -15.04 -18.28
C HIS A 35 7.03 -14.64 -19.23
N PHE A 36 7.51 -13.42 -19.07
CA PHE A 36 8.68 -12.95 -19.79
C PHE A 36 9.68 -12.33 -18.82
N SER A 37 10.88 -12.89 -18.78
CA SER A 37 12.02 -12.32 -18.09
C SER A 37 13.27 -12.70 -18.87
N VAL A 38 13.96 -11.72 -19.43
CA VAL A 38 15.30 -11.89 -19.97
C VAL A 38 16.25 -11.23 -18.98
N MET A 39 17.21 -12.01 -18.45
CA MET A 39 18.22 -11.45 -17.56
C MET A 39 18.99 -10.35 -18.30
N MET A 40 19.11 -9.19 -17.67
CA MET A 40 19.92 -8.02 -18.08
C MET A 40 19.46 -7.24 -19.32
N GLU A 41 18.55 -7.75 -20.16
CA GLU A 41 18.03 -7.00 -21.31
C GLU A 41 16.57 -6.59 -21.11
N ARG A 42 16.31 -5.29 -21.23
CA ARG A 42 14.95 -4.74 -21.24
C ARG A 42 14.26 -5.09 -22.56
N LEU A 43 12.99 -5.47 -22.51
CA LEU A 43 12.18 -5.54 -23.72
C LEU A 43 12.13 -4.20 -24.42
N SER A 44 12.22 -4.21 -25.75
CA SER A 44 11.92 -2.99 -26.50
C SER A 44 10.45 -2.66 -26.33
N GLU A 45 10.13 -1.36 -26.40
CA GLU A 45 8.75 -0.87 -26.34
C GLU A 45 7.88 -1.51 -27.42
N GLN A 46 8.45 -1.71 -28.62
CA GLN A 46 7.76 -2.38 -29.73
C GLN A 46 7.45 -3.86 -29.42
N ASP A 47 8.38 -4.59 -28.79
CA ASP A 47 8.14 -5.98 -28.40
C ASP A 47 7.03 -6.09 -27.36
N LEU A 48 6.98 -5.17 -26.39
CA LEU A 48 5.89 -5.09 -25.41
C LEU A 48 4.55 -4.83 -26.10
N VAL A 49 4.47 -3.82 -26.97
CA VAL A 49 3.24 -3.51 -27.72
C VAL A 49 2.75 -4.74 -28.49
N SER A 50 3.66 -5.39 -29.24
CA SER A 50 3.32 -6.60 -29.97
C SER A 50 2.82 -7.70 -29.03
N LEU A 51 3.47 -7.94 -27.89
CA LEU A 51 2.97 -8.89 -26.88
C LEU A 51 1.55 -8.61 -26.42
N PHE A 52 1.22 -7.35 -26.12
CA PHE A 52 -0.13 -6.97 -25.70
C PHE A 52 -1.14 -7.10 -26.82
N GLU A 53 -0.78 -6.82 -28.06
CA GLU A 53 -1.65 -7.02 -29.22
C GLU A 53 -2.09 -8.48 -29.33
N LEU A 54 -1.14 -9.41 -29.17
CA LEU A 54 -1.33 -10.84 -29.34
C LEU A 54 -2.01 -11.52 -28.16
N PHE A 55 -1.62 -11.09 -26.96
CA PHE A 55 -2.02 -11.72 -25.71
C PHE A 55 -2.97 -10.83 -24.91
N GLY A 56 -3.60 -9.83 -25.53
CA GLY A 56 -4.46 -8.87 -24.84
C GLY A 56 -5.69 -9.48 -24.15
N GLU A 57 -6.09 -10.71 -24.52
CA GLU A 57 -7.16 -11.44 -23.83
C GLU A 57 -6.68 -12.17 -22.56
N ARG A 58 -5.37 -12.22 -22.31
CA ARG A 58 -4.81 -12.91 -21.14
C ARG A 58 -5.08 -12.12 -19.88
N THR A 59 -5.40 -12.88 -18.84
CA THR A 59 -5.72 -12.35 -17.53
C THR A 59 -4.52 -12.35 -16.58
N HIS A 60 -3.46 -13.11 -16.88
CA HIS A 60 -2.26 -13.22 -16.06
C HIS A 60 -1.01 -12.75 -16.83
N TRP A 61 -0.31 -11.79 -16.23
CA TRP A 61 0.91 -11.22 -16.75
C TRP A 61 2.02 -11.20 -15.70
N SER A 62 3.22 -11.62 -16.10
CA SER A 62 4.41 -11.61 -15.26
C SER A 62 5.59 -11.00 -16.02
N PHE A 63 6.20 -9.96 -15.45
CA PHE A 63 7.29 -9.20 -16.06
C PHE A 63 8.43 -8.96 -15.06
N SER A 64 9.63 -8.70 -15.57
CA SER A 64 10.64 -8.00 -14.78
C SER A 64 10.14 -6.60 -14.44
N ASP A 65 10.36 -6.13 -13.22
CA ASP A 65 10.00 -4.76 -12.84
C ASP A 65 10.79 -3.72 -13.68
N ASN A 66 11.91 -4.09 -14.31
CA ASN A 66 12.67 -3.23 -15.23
C ASN A 66 12.00 -3.03 -16.60
N ASP A 67 11.11 -3.94 -17.00
CA ASP A 67 10.34 -3.82 -18.24
C ASP A 67 9.12 -2.90 -18.04
N VAL A 68 8.84 -2.51 -16.80
CA VAL A 68 7.73 -1.63 -16.45
C VAL A 68 8.05 -0.19 -16.82
N GLY A 69 7.46 0.28 -17.91
CA GLY A 69 7.57 1.66 -18.37
C GLY A 69 6.23 2.26 -18.78
N ILE A 70 6.27 3.51 -19.26
CA ILE A 70 5.07 4.21 -19.74
C ILE A 70 4.42 3.49 -20.93
N VAL A 71 5.21 2.90 -21.83
CA VAL A 71 4.65 2.14 -22.96
C VAL A 71 3.95 0.86 -22.52
N LEU A 72 4.43 0.20 -21.47
CA LEU A 72 3.72 -0.93 -20.86
C LEU A 72 2.35 -0.46 -20.35
N LEU A 73 2.34 0.66 -19.64
CA LEU A 73 1.12 1.27 -19.12
C LEU A 73 0.17 1.61 -20.25
N GLU A 74 0.65 2.31 -21.27
CA GLU A 74 -0.13 2.67 -22.44
C GLU A 74 -0.64 1.43 -23.18
N SER A 75 0.13 0.35 -23.27
CA SER A 75 -0.36 -0.88 -23.91
C SER A 75 -1.49 -1.55 -23.10
N ILE A 76 -1.38 -1.53 -21.77
CA ILE A 76 -2.41 -2.07 -20.87
C ILE A 76 -3.65 -1.15 -20.83
N LEU A 77 -3.43 0.17 -20.83
CA LEU A 77 -4.48 1.18 -20.63
C LEU A 77 -5.08 1.72 -21.94
N LEU A 78 -4.33 1.86 -23.04
CA LEU A 78 -4.83 2.38 -24.33
C LEU A 78 -5.66 1.35 -25.09
N LYS A 79 -5.56 0.05 -24.78
CA LYS A 79 -6.60 -0.91 -25.20
C LYS A 79 -7.95 -0.60 -24.55
N VAL A 80 -7.97 0.18 -23.47
CA VAL A 80 -9.14 0.90 -22.98
C VAL A 80 -9.28 2.20 -23.78
N LYS A 81 -9.39 2.11 -25.11
CA LYS A 81 -9.78 3.29 -25.90
C LYS A 81 -11.19 3.70 -25.44
N PRO A 82 -11.44 4.99 -25.20
CA PRO A 82 -12.79 5.47 -24.98
C PRO A 82 -13.56 5.34 -26.29
N CYS A 83 -14.13 4.16 -26.53
CA CYS A 83 -15.20 4.00 -27.51
C CYS A 83 -16.41 4.75 -26.95
N THR A 84 -16.60 5.99 -27.42
CA THR A 84 -17.87 6.75 -27.35
C THR A 84 -18.75 6.44 -26.14
N ASN A 85 -18.53 7.16 -25.04
CA ASN A 85 -19.39 7.33 -23.83
C ASN A 85 -20.06 6.13 -23.13
N ALA A 86 -19.99 4.89 -23.62
CA ALA A 86 -20.71 3.77 -23.01
C ALA A 86 -19.86 2.49 -22.82
N ASP A 87 -18.87 2.23 -23.68
CA ASP A 87 -18.15 0.95 -23.66
C ASP A 87 -16.67 1.14 -23.32
N PHE A 88 -16.40 1.38 -22.03
CA PHE A 88 -15.05 1.15 -21.51
C PHE A 88 -14.75 -0.35 -21.63
N VAL A 89 -13.92 -0.74 -22.59
CA VAL A 89 -13.37 -2.10 -22.63
C VAL A 89 -12.50 -2.28 -21.40
N HIS A 90 -13.08 -2.81 -20.32
CA HIS A 90 -12.35 -3.02 -19.08
C HIS A 90 -11.20 -4.01 -19.31
N SER A 91 -10.03 -3.67 -18.81
CA SER A 91 -8.90 -4.58 -18.75
C SER A 91 -9.30 -5.88 -18.05
N ARG A 92 -9.12 -7.01 -18.73
CA ARG A 92 -9.37 -8.37 -18.17
C ARG A 92 -8.24 -8.86 -17.28
N LEU A 93 -7.25 -8.02 -16.99
CA LEU A 93 -6.12 -8.34 -16.13
C LEU A 93 -6.63 -8.74 -14.74
N THR A 94 -6.43 -10.01 -14.37
CA THR A 94 -6.73 -10.53 -13.03
C THR A 94 -5.49 -10.74 -12.19
N THR A 95 -4.33 -10.98 -12.80
CA THR A 95 -3.07 -11.22 -12.09
C THR A 95 -1.93 -10.45 -12.74
N LEU A 96 -1.22 -9.65 -11.95
CA LEU A 96 0.02 -8.97 -12.34
C LEU A 96 1.14 -9.32 -11.36
N GLU A 97 2.22 -9.86 -11.88
CA GLU A 97 3.44 -10.13 -11.13
C GLU A 97 4.62 -9.33 -11.68
N LEU A 98 5.25 -8.54 -10.84
CA LEU A 98 6.46 -7.78 -11.14
C LEU A 98 7.61 -8.40 -10.35
N LEU A 99 8.48 -9.09 -11.09
CA LEU A 99 9.65 -9.75 -10.54
C LEU A 99 10.74 -8.73 -10.22
N PRO A 100 11.48 -8.94 -9.12
CA PRO A 100 12.61 -8.08 -8.79
C PRO A 100 13.64 -8.07 -9.92
N SER A 101 14.07 -6.88 -10.30
CA SER A 101 15.32 -6.71 -11.02
C SER A 101 16.39 -6.12 -10.11
N SER A 102 17.65 -6.19 -10.55
CA SER A 102 18.80 -5.59 -9.86
C SER A 102 18.77 -4.05 -9.82
N GLY A 103 17.77 -3.38 -10.43
CA GLY A 103 17.69 -1.92 -10.50
C GLY A 103 16.58 -1.33 -9.64
N SER A 104 16.95 -0.52 -8.64
CA SER A 104 16.01 0.36 -7.95
C SER A 104 15.67 1.55 -8.86
N SER A 105 14.44 1.63 -9.39
CA SER A 105 13.97 2.85 -10.05
C SER A 105 12.64 3.30 -9.46
N ASP A 106 12.61 4.57 -9.03
CA ASP A 106 11.45 5.22 -8.39
C ASP A 106 10.27 5.42 -9.37
N ILE A 107 10.55 5.42 -10.68
CA ILE A 107 9.54 5.66 -11.74
C ILE A 107 8.41 4.63 -11.72
N LYS A 108 8.64 3.45 -11.12
CA LYS A 108 7.72 2.32 -11.12
C LYS A 108 6.50 2.51 -10.19
N GLY A 109 6.54 3.46 -9.24
CA GLY A 109 5.44 3.66 -8.28
C GLY A 109 4.15 4.19 -8.90
N SER A 110 4.26 5.18 -9.79
CA SER A 110 3.10 5.77 -10.47
C SER A 110 2.41 4.75 -11.39
N PHE A 111 3.19 3.84 -12.00
CA PHE A 111 2.64 2.74 -12.79
C PHE A 111 1.69 1.86 -11.98
N LEU A 112 2.10 1.43 -10.78
CA LEU A 112 1.26 0.59 -9.92
C LEU A 112 -0.04 1.30 -9.54
N HIS A 113 0.03 2.59 -9.19
CA HIS A 113 -1.15 3.38 -8.89
C HIS A 113 -2.15 3.38 -10.04
N LEU A 114 -1.67 3.56 -11.27
CA LEU A 114 -2.51 3.58 -12.46
C LEU A 114 -3.14 2.22 -12.72
N ILE A 115 -2.40 1.13 -12.64
CA ILE A 115 -2.96 -0.24 -12.77
C ILE A 115 -4.08 -0.46 -11.75
N LEU A 116 -3.85 -0.13 -10.48
CA LEU A 116 -4.84 -0.31 -9.40
C LEU A 116 -6.10 0.56 -9.60
N CYS A 117 -5.96 1.71 -10.26
CA CYS A 117 -7.05 2.63 -10.58
C CYS A 117 -7.78 2.33 -11.89
N PHE A 118 -7.24 1.48 -12.77
CA PHE A 118 -7.86 1.19 -14.08
C PHE A 118 -8.16 -0.28 -14.34
N CYS A 119 -7.69 -1.21 -13.51
CA CYS A 119 -7.93 -2.64 -13.67
C CYS A 119 -8.93 -3.15 -12.62
N PRO A 120 -10.26 -2.98 -12.81
CA PRO A 120 -11.27 -3.37 -11.80
C PRO A 120 -11.32 -4.87 -11.54
N HIS A 121 -10.89 -5.68 -12.51
CA HIS A 121 -10.87 -7.14 -12.43
C HIS A 121 -9.58 -7.69 -11.81
N LEU A 122 -8.64 -6.83 -11.39
CA LEU A 122 -7.39 -7.27 -10.77
C LEU A 122 -7.68 -7.96 -9.43
N LEU A 123 -7.31 -9.23 -9.34
CA LEU A 123 -7.45 -10.09 -8.16
C LEU A 123 -6.12 -10.28 -7.44
N HIS A 124 -5.00 -10.27 -8.16
CA HIS A 124 -3.68 -10.55 -7.61
C HIS A 124 -2.66 -9.54 -8.15
N LEU A 125 -2.04 -8.79 -7.25
CA LEU A 125 -0.89 -7.94 -7.55
C LEU A 125 0.29 -8.38 -6.70
N ARG A 126 1.38 -8.80 -7.34
CA ARG A 126 2.63 -9.18 -6.68
C ARG A 126 3.79 -8.34 -7.20
N ALA A 127 4.13 -7.29 -6.48
CA ALA A 127 5.22 -6.39 -6.82
C ALA A 127 6.05 -6.00 -5.57
N PRO A 128 6.58 -6.96 -4.79
CA PRO A 128 7.16 -6.70 -3.46
C PRO A 128 8.42 -5.80 -3.45
N HIS A 129 8.97 -5.49 -4.63
CA HIS A 129 10.14 -4.62 -4.81
C HIS A 129 9.82 -3.30 -5.49
N VAL A 130 8.59 -3.11 -5.97
CA VAL A 130 8.17 -1.86 -6.62
C VAL A 130 7.61 -0.92 -5.57
N ALA A 131 8.26 0.22 -5.41
CA ALA A 131 7.93 1.21 -4.41
C ALA A 131 6.69 2.01 -4.83
N TYR A 132 5.61 1.88 -4.08
CA TYR A 132 4.37 2.62 -4.22
C TYR A 132 4.44 3.91 -3.39
N TYR A 133 3.97 5.03 -3.93
CA TYR A 133 4.08 6.32 -3.26
C TYR A 133 3.07 6.47 -2.13
N HIS A 134 3.55 6.95 -0.99
CA HIS A 134 2.70 7.16 0.18
C HIS A 134 1.58 8.19 -0.08
N SER A 135 1.89 9.24 -0.86
CA SER A 135 0.94 10.29 -1.24
C SER A 135 -0.30 9.76 -1.96
N ASP A 136 -0.20 8.60 -2.61
CA ASP A 136 -1.32 8.01 -3.34
C ASP A 136 -2.34 7.32 -2.40
N PHE A 137 -2.00 7.16 -1.12
CA PHE A 137 -2.95 6.74 -0.06
C PHE A 137 -3.66 7.93 0.59
N ASP A 138 -3.08 9.13 0.54
CA ASP A 138 -3.57 10.33 1.21
C ASP A 138 -4.71 10.99 0.43
N VAL A 139 -5.86 10.32 0.42
CA VAL A 139 -7.08 10.77 -0.25
C VAL A 139 -7.67 12.05 0.33
N ASN A 140 -7.20 12.49 1.50
CA ASN A 140 -7.72 13.63 2.24
C ASN A 140 -6.72 14.80 2.31
N ASP A 141 -5.53 14.67 1.72
CA ASP A 141 -4.44 15.68 1.78
C ASP A 141 -3.98 16.02 3.21
N LEU A 142 -4.08 15.06 4.11
CA LEU A 142 -3.77 15.29 5.52
C LEU A 142 -2.28 15.55 5.73
N LEU A 143 -1.44 15.13 4.80
CA LEU A 143 0.00 15.06 5.00
C LEU A 143 0.77 16.06 4.14
N THR A 144 1.83 16.61 4.72
CA THR A 144 2.87 17.33 3.99
C THR A 144 3.74 16.35 3.19
N HIS A 145 4.57 16.87 2.29
CA HIS A 145 5.57 16.05 1.59
C HIS A 145 6.55 15.35 2.54
N ALA A 146 6.72 15.87 3.76
CA ALA A 146 7.54 15.26 4.80
C ALA A 146 6.78 14.18 5.60
N GLY A 147 5.49 13.93 5.34
CA GLY A 147 4.70 12.92 6.04
C GLY A 147 4.20 13.35 7.43
N HIS A 148 4.15 14.67 7.69
CA HIS A 148 3.57 15.26 8.89
C HIS A 148 2.13 15.75 8.62
N TYR A 149 1.27 15.78 9.63
CA TYR A 149 -0.06 16.37 9.50
C TYR A 149 0.04 17.85 9.12
N ARG A 150 -0.81 18.29 8.18
CA ARG A 150 -0.98 19.70 7.85
C ARG A 150 -1.78 20.38 8.96
N LEU A 151 -1.11 21.21 9.76
CA LEU A 151 -1.72 21.90 10.90
C LEU A 151 -2.82 22.91 10.48
N THR A 152 -2.77 23.44 9.26
CA THR A 152 -3.81 24.35 8.75
C THR A 152 -4.20 24.00 7.31
N ARG A 153 -5.51 23.99 7.03
CA ARG A 153 -6.07 23.84 5.67
C ARG A 153 -5.65 25.01 4.76
N GLU A 154 -5.28 26.14 5.37
CA GLU A 154 -4.89 27.38 4.71
C GLU A 154 -3.40 27.51 4.42
N SER A 155 -2.56 26.58 4.89
CA SER A 155 -1.28 26.34 4.21
C SER A 155 -1.62 25.83 2.81
N LYS A 156 -1.96 26.75 1.90
CA LYS A 156 -1.82 26.55 0.47
C LYS A 156 -0.48 25.86 0.32
N PRO A 157 -0.38 24.77 -0.46
CA PRO A 157 0.92 24.28 -0.85
C PRO A 157 1.62 25.50 -1.41
N MET A 158 2.56 26.07 -0.64
CA MET A 158 3.52 26.97 -1.24
C MET A 158 4.05 26.11 -2.38
N LEU A 159 4.00 26.68 -3.56
CA LEU A 159 4.62 26.13 -4.75
C LEU A 159 6.11 26.00 -4.42
N ASP A 160 6.45 25.00 -3.62
CA ASP A 160 7.77 24.44 -3.49
C ASP A 160 7.97 23.74 -4.83
N ASN A 161 8.30 24.58 -5.80
CA ASN A 161 8.72 24.35 -7.17
C ASN A 161 10.00 23.51 -7.24
N LEU A 162 10.33 22.76 -6.20
CA LEU A 162 11.39 21.78 -6.24
C LEU A 162 10.77 20.51 -6.79
N ASP A 163 10.68 20.47 -8.11
CA ASP A 163 11.32 19.44 -8.94
C ASP A 163 11.55 18.10 -8.23
N TYR A 164 10.51 17.52 -7.60
CA TYR A 164 10.55 16.14 -7.14
C TYR A 164 10.29 15.23 -8.34
N ILE A 165 11.22 15.39 -9.28
CA ILE A 165 11.90 14.45 -10.14
C ILE A 165 10.98 13.63 -11.02
N GLY A 166 10.74 14.22 -12.19
CA GLY A 166 10.77 13.46 -13.44
C GLY A 166 9.47 13.51 -14.22
N ASN A 167 9.27 14.59 -14.99
CA ASN A 167 8.55 14.56 -16.26
C ASN A 167 7.32 13.63 -16.31
N HIS A 168 6.35 13.80 -15.41
CA HIS A 168 4.99 13.33 -15.66
C HIS A 168 4.26 14.31 -16.61
N LEU A 169 4.91 14.56 -17.75
CA LEU A 169 4.47 15.11 -19.04
C LEU A 169 3.49 16.29 -18.99
N ASN A 170 4.01 17.53 -18.85
CA ASN A 170 3.41 18.79 -19.32
C ASN A 170 1.90 18.98 -19.10
N ARG A 171 1.32 18.36 -18.06
CA ARG A 171 -0.10 18.50 -17.80
C ARG A 171 -0.28 19.71 -16.88
N PRO A 172 -0.98 20.77 -17.31
CA PRO A 172 -1.28 21.90 -16.43
C PRO A 172 -1.93 21.35 -15.16
N ALA A 173 -1.60 21.97 -14.02
CA ALA A 173 -2.02 21.60 -12.67
C ALA A 173 -3.56 21.61 -12.52
N THR A 174 -4.22 20.65 -13.17
CA THR A 174 -5.61 20.31 -12.89
C THR A 174 -5.65 19.79 -11.45
N PRO A 175 -6.69 20.12 -10.67
CA PRO A 175 -6.87 19.57 -9.34
C PRO A 175 -6.59 18.08 -9.41
N ARG A 176 -5.60 17.58 -8.65
CA ARG A 176 -5.20 16.17 -8.67
C ARG A 176 -6.46 15.34 -8.56
N GLN A 177 -6.93 14.78 -9.68
CA GLN A 177 -8.11 13.95 -9.69
C GLN A 177 -7.68 12.70 -8.94
N ARG A 178 -7.96 12.67 -7.63
CA ARG A 178 -7.50 11.61 -6.73
C ARG A 178 -8.11 10.31 -7.21
N ARG A 179 -7.30 9.49 -7.86
CA ARG A 179 -7.76 8.20 -8.39
C ARG A 179 -7.80 7.24 -7.22
N ILE A 180 -8.98 6.69 -6.97
CA ILE A 180 -9.19 5.66 -5.97
C ILE A 180 -9.03 4.33 -6.68
N TRP A 181 -8.41 3.33 -6.04
CA TRP A 181 -8.30 2.02 -6.67
C TRP A 181 -9.69 1.43 -6.94
N VAL A 182 -9.85 0.92 -8.16
CA VAL A 182 -11.10 0.32 -8.65
C VAL A 182 -11.12 -1.19 -8.48
N CYS A 183 -9.96 -1.81 -8.20
CA CYS A 183 -9.78 -3.24 -7.99
C CYS A 183 -10.33 -3.71 -6.62
N ARG A 184 -11.63 -3.59 -6.38
CA ARG A 184 -12.29 -4.00 -5.11
C ARG A 184 -12.23 -5.51 -4.86
N GLY A 185 -12.07 -6.29 -5.91
CA GLY A 185 -11.94 -7.75 -5.87
C GLY A 185 -10.53 -8.25 -5.52
N LEU A 186 -9.59 -7.36 -5.21
CA LEU A 186 -8.20 -7.73 -4.94
C LEU A 186 -8.10 -8.68 -3.73
N ARG A 187 -7.52 -9.86 -3.95
CA ARG A 187 -7.31 -10.95 -2.98
C ARG A 187 -5.85 -11.02 -2.53
N THR A 188 -4.91 -10.69 -3.42
CA THR A 188 -3.47 -10.67 -3.09
C THR A 188 -2.88 -9.31 -3.42
N LEU A 189 -2.20 -8.72 -2.45
CA LEU A 189 -1.49 -7.46 -2.61
C LEU A 189 -0.12 -7.56 -1.94
N HIS A 190 0.93 -7.71 -2.75
CA HIS A 190 2.32 -7.66 -2.30
C HIS A 190 2.99 -6.45 -2.93
N PHE A 191 3.51 -5.53 -2.13
CA PHE A 191 4.10 -4.31 -2.65
C PHE A 191 5.05 -3.66 -1.65
N ALA A 192 5.92 -2.78 -2.15
CA ALA A 192 6.71 -1.91 -1.31
C ALA A 192 6.08 -0.53 -1.23
N VAL A 193 6.28 0.19 -0.13
CA VAL A 193 5.91 1.59 0.04
C VAL A 193 7.19 2.41 0.12
N ALA A 194 7.31 3.37 -0.79
CA ALA A 194 8.43 4.31 -0.82
C ALA A 194 8.53 5.02 0.54
N GLY A 195 9.74 5.10 1.09
CA GLY A 195 10.01 5.92 2.25
C GLY A 195 9.95 7.40 1.87
N ILE A 196 9.43 8.23 2.76
CA ILE A 196 9.62 9.68 2.68
C ILE A 196 10.98 9.99 3.35
N SER A 197 11.77 10.91 2.82
CA SER A 197 13.10 11.24 3.36
C SER A 197 13.08 11.66 4.84
N ALA A 198 11.94 12.15 5.34
CA ALA A 198 11.70 12.54 6.72
C ALA A 198 10.93 11.49 7.56
N ASP A 199 10.75 10.25 7.08
CA ASP A 199 9.85 9.20 7.62
C ASP A 199 10.28 8.59 8.97
N THR A 200 10.81 9.41 9.88
CA THR A 200 11.13 9.02 11.24
C THR A 200 9.83 8.75 12.01
N ARG A 201 9.30 7.53 11.87
CA ARG A 201 8.22 6.95 12.70
C ARG A 201 6.83 7.59 12.51
N SER A 202 6.49 8.02 11.29
CA SER A 202 5.20 8.66 11.02
C SER A 202 4.01 7.71 11.25
N ILE A 203 3.47 7.73 12.47
CA ILE A 203 2.14 7.23 12.81
C ILE A 203 1.08 7.71 11.79
N PRO A 204 1.06 8.99 11.35
CA PRO A 204 0.13 9.45 10.32
C PRO A 204 0.24 8.66 9.02
N ASN A 205 1.46 8.37 8.57
CA ASN A 205 1.68 7.64 7.33
C ASN A 205 1.13 6.21 7.40
N ALA A 206 1.39 5.53 8.53
CA ALA A 206 0.85 4.19 8.77
C ALA A 206 -0.68 4.21 8.83
N LEU A 207 -1.25 5.20 9.53
CA LEU A 207 -2.69 5.34 9.72
C LEU A 207 -3.41 5.58 8.38
N THR A 208 -2.88 6.46 7.54
CA THR A 208 -3.39 6.72 6.18
C THR A 208 -3.34 5.46 5.33
N MET A 209 -2.20 4.75 5.33
CA MET A 209 -2.03 3.54 4.53
C MET A 209 -2.97 2.41 4.97
N PHE A 210 -2.98 2.05 6.26
CA PHE A 210 -3.85 0.97 6.75
C PHE A 210 -5.33 1.34 6.66
N GLY A 211 -5.68 2.60 6.94
CA GLY A 211 -7.03 3.12 6.76
C GLY A 211 -7.49 2.97 5.32
N TYR A 212 -6.69 3.41 4.36
CA TYR A 212 -6.99 3.28 2.93
C TYR A 212 -7.18 1.83 2.52
N LEU A 213 -6.21 0.95 2.82
CA LEU A 213 -6.27 -0.47 2.46
C LEU A 213 -7.50 -1.17 3.05
N SER A 214 -7.81 -0.90 4.31
CA SER A 214 -8.96 -1.49 5.02
C SER A 214 -10.31 -1.18 4.39
N ARG A 215 -10.40 -0.04 3.69
CA ARG A 215 -11.60 0.44 3.00
C ARG A 215 -11.61 0.01 1.54
N VAL A 216 -10.47 0.11 0.88
CA VAL A 216 -10.39 0.05 -0.58
C VAL A 216 -10.34 -1.38 -1.13
N CYS A 217 -9.78 -2.32 -0.37
CA CYS A 217 -9.59 -3.70 -0.78
C CYS A 217 -10.21 -4.68 0.23
N PRO A 218 -11.54 -4.68 0.43
CA PRO A 218 -12.19 -5.46 1.50
C PRO A 218 -12.03 -6.98 1.34
N ASN A 219 -11.73 -7.45 0.13
CA ASN A 219 -11.59 -8.87 -0.20
C ASN A 219 -10.16 -9.42 -0.09
N LEU A 220 -9.22 -8.65 0.48
CA LEU A 220 -7.84 -9.12 0.64
C LEU A 220 -7.76 -10.36 1.52
N GLU A 221 -7.03 -11.36 1.01
CA GLU A 221 -6.71 -12.62 1.67
C GLU A 221 -5.23 -12.71 2.03
N ASP A 222 -4.37 -12.07 1.24
CA ASP A 222 -2.92 -12.13 1.36
C ASP A 222 -2.32 -10.73 1.17
N LEU A 223 -1.81 -10.16 2.25
CA LEU A 223 -1.24 -8.82 2.27
C LEU A 223 0.23 -8.89 2.68
N HIS A 224 1.11 -8.43 1.80
CA HIS A 224 2.53 -8.24 2.07
C HIS A 224 2.90 -6.78 1.85
N ILE A 225 3.25 -6.10 2.94
CA ILE A 225 3.71 -4.70 2.91
C ILE A 225 5.21 -4.70 3.19
N ARG A 226 5.99 -4.17 2.25
CA ARG A 226 7.39 -3.82 2.50
C ARG A 226 7.52 -2.32 2.72
N ARG A 227 8.07 -1.88 3.84
CA ARG A 227 8.26 -0.45 4.10
C ARG A 227 9.48 -0.15 4.94
N TRP A 228 10.14 0.96 4.61
CA TRP A 228 11.15 1.68 5.38
C TRP A 228 11.06 1.48 6.90
N LEU A 229 10.25 2.37 7.46
CA LEU A 229 9.88 2.44 8.86
C LEU A 229 8.36 2.35 8.92
N LEU A 230 7.83 1.59 9.87
CA LEU A 230 6.38 1.42 10.00
C LEU A 230 5.94 1.39 11.47
N SER A 231 4.94 2.20 11.80
CA SER A 231 4.27 2.11 13.10
C SER A 231 3.30 0.94 13.08
N LEU A 232 3.52 -0.03 13.97
CA LEU A 232 2.60 -1.16 14.18
C LEU A 232 1.74 -0.97 15.43
N SER A 233 1.76 0.24 15.99
CA SER A 233 0.92 0.60 17.12
C SER A 233 -0.56 0.69 16.75
N PHE A 234 -1.42 0.71 17.77
CA PHE A 234 -2.83 1.05 17.60
C PHE A 234 -3.03 2.43 16.96
N MET A 235 -2.24 3.43 17.37
CA MET A 235 -2.27 4.78 16.79
C MET A 235 -1.84 4.77 15.32
N GLY A 236 -0.91 3.88 14.96
CA GLY A 236 -0.48 3.62 13.60
C GLY A 236 -1.58 3.04 12.73
N GLY A 237 -2.71 2.60 13.29
CA GLY A 237 -3.86 2.12 12.54
C GLY A 237 -3.78 0.66 12.09
N LEU A 238 -2.82 -0.13 12.60
CA LEU A 238 -2.72 -1.55 12.26
C LEU A 238 -4.03 -2.31 12.55
N CYS A 239 -4.75 -1.91 13.61
CA CYS A 239 -6.05 -2.46 13.98
C CYS A 239 -7.12 -2.28 12.88
N LEU A 240 -7.01 -1.26 12.02
CA LEU A 240 -7.98 -0.99 10.95
C LEU A 240 -8.01 -2.14 9.93
N LEU A 241 -6.89 -2.86 9.76
CA LEU A 241 -6.82 -4.04 8.90
C LEU A 241 -7.72 -5.19 9.37
N THR A 242 -8.27 -5.15 10.59
CA THR A 242 -9.28 -6.13 11.05
C THR A 242 -10.62 -6.02 10.30
N ARG A 243 -10.83 -4.95 9.53
CA ARG A 243 -11.95 -4.84 8.58
C ARG A 243 -11.78 -5.76 7.36
N LEU A 244 -10.56 -6.19 7.06
CA LEU A 244 -10.27 -7.17 6.00
C LEU A 244 -10.69 -8.57 6.47
N ARG A 245 -11.97 -8.90 6.32
CA ARG A 245 -12.58 -10.12 6.88
C ARG A 245 -12.02 -11.41 6.31
N ASN A 246 -11.52 -11.36 5.08
CA ASN A 246 -10.98 -12.51 4.38
C ASN A 246 -9.46 -12.65 4.55
N LEU A 247 -8.81 -11.75 5.31
CA LEU A 247 -7.36 -11.72 5.44
C LEU A 247 -6.85 -12.95 6.18
N ARG A 248 -6.13 -13.82 5.47
CA ARG A 248 -5.53 -15.07 5.97
C ARG A 248 -4.05 -14.92 6.27
N ARG A 249 -3.34 -14.10 5.49
CA ARG A 249 -1.89 -13.92 5.61
C ARG A 249 -1.56 -12.44 5.65
N LEU A 250 -0.91 -12.02 6.73
CA LEU A 250 -0.34 -10.70 6.87
C LEU A 250 1.17 -10.82 7.02
N LYS A 251 1.91 -10.21 6.08
CA LYS A 251 3.36 -10.12 6.11
C LYS A 251 3.79 -8.65 6.11
N ILE A 252 4.64 -8.28 7.03
CA ILE A 252 5.23 -6.93 7.09
C ILE A 252 6.75 -7.09 7.03
N SER A 253 7.37 -6.60 5.97
CA SER A 253 8.83 -6.54 5.86
C SER A 253 9.26 -5.10 6.06
N THR A 254 10.05 -4.84 7.09
CA THR A 254 10.46 -3.48 7.42
C THR A 254 11.90 -3.40 7.86
N HIS A 255 12.51 -2.24 7.77
CA HIS A 255 13.84 -2.07 8.28
C HIS A 255 13.82 -2.00 9.82
N SER A 256 12.85 -1.24 10.35
CA SER A 256 12.51 -1.20 11.76
C SER A 256 11.02 -0.93 11.94
N TYR A 257 10.42 -1.59 12.93
CA TYR A 257 9.08 -1.29 13.42
C TYR A 257 9.14 -0.64 14.80
N HIS A 258 8.03 -0.03 15.23
CA HIS A 258 7.87 0.47 16.59
C HIS A 258 6.42 0.32 17.06
N GLY A 259 6.23 0.47 18.37
CA GLY A 259 4.90 0.47 18.98
C GLY A 259 4.21 -0.88 18.98
N LEU A 260 4.98 -1.98 18.90
CA LEU A 260 4.48 -3.34 19.00
C LEU A 260 4.86 -3.92 20.37
N THR A 261 3.95 -3.80 21.32
CA THR A 261 4.02 -4.35 22.69
C THR A 261 2.74 -5.14 22.94
N PRO A 262 2.70 -6.08 23.92
CA PRO A 262 1.46 -6.79 24.23
C PRO A 262 0.26 -5.84 24.44
N SER A 263 0.47 -4.76 25.20
CA SER A 263 -0.53 -3.73 25.46
C SER A 263 -1.00 -2.98 24.21
N SER A 264 -0.10 -2.72 23.25
CA SER A 264 -0.47 -1.98 22.03
C SER A 264 -1.31 -2.82 21.07
N ILE A 265 -1.15 -4.15 21.12
CA ILE A 265 -1.88 -5.12 20.28
C ILE A 265 -3.03 -5.83 21.00
N GLU A 266 -3.45 -5.37 22.18
CA GLU A 266 -4.59 -5.96 22.92
C GLU A 266 -5.86 -6.12 22.05
N TRP A 267 -6.01 -5.27 21.04
CA TRP A 267 -7.11 -5.30 20.07
C TRP A 267 -7.14 -6.57 19.19
N ILE A 268 -6.08 -7.38 19.18
CA ILE A 268 -6.02 -8.63 18.40
C ILE A 268 -6.88 -9.75 19.00
N ARG A 269 -7.28 -9.60 20.27
CA ARG A 269 -8.25 -10.49 20.92
C ARG A 269 -9.45 -10.72 20.01
N ARG A 270 -9.99 -11.94 20.00
CA ARG A 270 -11.09 -12.29 19.11
C ARG A 270 -12.28 -11.34 19.34
N TYR A 271 -12.56 -11.05 20.60
CA TYR A 271 -13.54 -10.07 21.05
C TYR A 271 -12.87 -9.13 22.06
N PRO A 272 -12.39 -7.95 21.65
CA PRO A 272 -11.84 -6.98 22.59
C PRO A 272 -12.94 -6.51 23.55
N SER A 273 -12.65 -6.43 24.85
CA SER A 273 -13.66 -5.98 25.81
C SER A 273 -13.93 -4.49 25.66
N THR A 274 -15.17 -4.07 25.92
CA THR A 274 -15.55 -2.65 25.89
C THR A 274 -14.72 -1.83 26.87
N GLU A 275 -14.43 -2.38 28.05
CA GLU A 275 -13.60 -1.73 29.07
C GLU A 275 -12.17 -1.48 28.57
N GLU A 276 -11.54 -2.48 27.93
CA GLU A 276 -10.20 -2.33 27.35
C GLU A 276 -10.18 -1.31 26.20
N ILE A 277 -11.24 -1.26 25.39
CA ILE A 277 -11.37 -0.27 24.31
C ILE A 277 -11.44 1.14 24.92
N LEU A 278 -12.22 1.33 25.98
CA LEU A 278 -12.40 2.63 26.64
C LEU A 278 -11.16 3.08 27.43
N LYS A 279 -10.32 2.15 27.90
CA LYS A 279 -9.05 2.47 28.58
C LYS A 279 -7.98 3.03 27.62
N ARG A 280 -8.17 2.98 26.30
CA ARG A 280 -7.17 3.43 25.34
C ARG A 280 -7.00 4.95 25.36
N PRO A 281 -5.77 5.46 25.20
CA PRO A 281 -5.49 6.90 25.18
C PRO A 281 -6.34 7.69 24.18
N ILE A 282 -6.76 7.09 23.05
CA ILE A 282 -7.66 7.74 22.10
C ILE A 282 -9.01 8.06 22.72
N ALA A 283 -9.61 7.15 23.51
CA ALA A 283 -10.89 7.42 24.16
C ALA A 283 -10.76 8.59 25.15
N ALA A 284 -9.66 8.65 25.90
CA ALA A 284 -9.34 9.77 26.78
C ALA A 284 -9.06 11.07 25.98
N TYR A 285 -8.37 10.97 24.84
CA TYR A 285 -8.07 12.09 23.95
C TYR A 285 -9.35 12.72 23.39
N LEU A 286 -10.25 11.92 22.86
CA LEU A 286 -11.55 12.39 22.38
C LEU A 286 -12.43 12.94 23.49
N ALA A 287 -12.43 12.31 24.66
CA ALA A 287 -13.18 12.81 25.81
C ALA A 287 -12.69 14.22 26.19
N ARG A 288 -11.36 14.46 26.13
CA ARG A 288 -10.78 15.80 26.35
C ARG A 288 -11.15 16.80 25.26
N GLN A 289 -11.15 16.40 23.98
CA GLN A 289 -11.61 17.27 22.89
C GLN A 289 -13.09 17.66 23.03
N SER A 290 -13.94 16.74 23.49
CA SER A 290 -15.38 16.96 23.67
C SER A 290 -15.70 18.00 24.75
N ILE A 291 -14.78 18.21 25.70
CA ILE A 291 -14.98 19.06 26.88
C ILE A 291 -14.43 20.49 26.66
N GLY A 292 -13.76 20.77 25.52
CA GLY A 292 -13.26 22.11 25.21
C GLY A 292 -12.20 22.63 26.19
N GLY A 293 -11.52 21.74 26.91
CA GLY A 293 -10.55 22.12 27.95
C GLY A 293 -9.24 22.69 27.38
N PRO A 294 -8.62 23.68 28.03
CA PRO A 294 -7.32 24.22 27.62
C PRO A 294 -6.22 23.14 27.69
N THR A 295 -5.40 23.06 26.66
CA THR A 295 -4.25 22.15 26.56
C THR A 295 -3.13 22.59 27.50
N VAL A 296 -2.73 21.70 28.41
CA VAL A 296 -1.57 21.92 29.29
C VAL A 296 -0.31 21.50 28.54
N GLU A 297 0.51 22.46 28.15
CA GLU A 297 1.84 22.24 27.57
C GLU A 297 2.83 21.89 28.68
N GLY A 298 3.05 20.58 28.91
CA GLY A 298 4.07 20.08 29.83
C GLY A 298 5.28 19.52 29.07
N PRO A 299 6.52 19.68 29.59
CA PRO A 299 7.75 19.23 28.92
C PRO A 299 7.91 17.70 28.81
N ASP A 300 7.08 16.92 29.50
CA ASP A 300 7.00 15.44 29.41
C ASP A 300 5.75 14.94 28.66
N ALA A 301 5.15 15.79 27.82
CA ALA A 301 3.95 15.41 27.08
C ALA A 301 4.24 14.22 26.15
N ASP A 302 3.57 13.11 26.44
CA ASP A 302 3.46 11.89 25.64
C ASP A 302 3.36 12.23 24.13
N PRO A 303 3.89 11.42 23.19
CA PRO A 303 3.88 11.69 21.74
C PRO A 303 2.49 11.97 21.13
N ILE A 304 1.43 11.82 21.94
CA ILE A 304 0.05 12.24 21.70
C ILE A 304 -0.07 13.76 21.44
N GLY A 305 0.88 14.59 21.88
CA GLY A 305 0.88 16.04 21.60
C GLY A 305 0.86 16.40 20.11
N ILE A 306 1.27 15.49 19.22
CA ILE A 306 1.28 15.66 17.76
C ILE A 306 -0.12 15.46 17.14
N PHE A 307 -1.09 14.92 17.90
CA PHE A 307 -2.44 14.66 17.40
C PHE A 307 -3.40 15.85 17.51
N GLN A 308 -2.91 17.04 17.83
CA GLN A 308 -3.68 18.29 17.84
C GLN A 308 -4.12 18.71 16.42
N ASP A 309 -4.86 17.84 15.74
CA ASP A 309 -5.87 18.29 14.79
C ASP A 309 -6.83 19.15 15.61
N LYS A 310 -6.75 20.48 15.41
CA LYS A 310 -7.96 21.29 15.55
C LYS A 310 -8.96 20.58 14.65
N VAL A 311 -9.97 19.96 15.26
CA VAL A 311 -11.13 19.41 14.55
C VAL A 311 -11.61 20.56 13.67
N CYS A 312 -11.22 20.52 12.40
CA CYS A 312 -11.68 21.50 11.44
C CYS A 312 -13.18 21.29 11.42
N ASP A 313 -13.96 22.30 11.77
CA ASP A 313 -15.42 22.24 11.71
C ASP A 313 -15.80 21.60 10.38
N ILE A 314 -16.22 20.32 10.45
CA ILE A 314 -16.69 19.60 9.29
C ILE A 314 -18.00 20.31 8.99
N ASN A 315 -17.98 21.24 8.04
CA ASN A 315 -19.17 21.94 7.58
C ASN A 315 -20.30 20.93 7.48
N GLU A 316 -21.43 21.20 8.14
CA GLU A 316 -22.55 20.25 8.22
C GLU A 316 -23.10 19.84 6.84
N GLU A 317 -22.76 20.57 5.79
CA GLU A 317 -23.04 20.23 4.38
C GLU A 317 -22.36 18.93 3.90
N GLU A 318 -21.31 18.45 4.55
CA GLU A 318 -20.69 17.14 4.24
C GLU A 318 -21.39 15.94 4.93
N LYS A 319 -22.47 16.16 5.71
CA LYS A 319 -23.25 15.10 6.37
C LYS A 319 -24.17 14.32 5.41
N ALA A 320 -24.15 14.60 4.11
CA ALA A 320 -24.81 13.73 3.14
C ALA A 320 -24.33 12.30 3.36
N ILE A 321 -25.27 11.42 3.75
CA ILE A 321 -24.99 10.00 3.93
C ILE A 321 -24.64 9.49 2.53
N PRO A 322 -23.42 8.98 2.30
CA PRO A 322 -23.07 8.43 1.00
C PRO A 322 -24.13 7.40 0.62
N ASP A 323 -24.58 7.45 -0.64
CA ASP A 323 -25.54 6.47 -1.16
C ASP A 323 -25.06 5.06 -0.82
N LYS A 324 -26.00 4.17 -0.45
CA LYS A 324 -25.69 2.78 -0.07
C LYS A 324 -24.83 2.14 -1.17
N GLY A 325 -23.53 1.98 -0.90
CA GLY A 325 -22.55 1.42 -1.84
C GLY A 325 -21.38 2.35 -2.19
N GLN A 326 -21.47 3.65 -1.89
CA GLN A 326 -20.33 4.56 -2.06
C GLN A 326 -19.31 4.36 -0.93
N LEU A 327 -18.04 4.31 -1.32
CA LEU A 327 -16.95 4.12 -0.38
C LEU A 327 -16.69 5.39 0.44
N ASP A 328 -16.93 5.32 1.76
CA ASP A 328 -16.61 6.42 2.69
C ASP A 328 -15.10 6.46 2.99
N LEU A 329 -14.41 7.42 2.37
CA LEU A 329 -12.98 7.66 2.55
C LEU A 329 -12.64 8.91 3.39
N ARG A 330 -13.66 9.65 3.86
CA ARG A 330 -13.47 10.93 4.58
C ARG A 330 -12.63 10.80 5.85
N MET A 331 -12.65 9.62 6.45
CA MET A 331 -11.95 9.32 7.71
C MET A 331 -10.55 8.76 7.50
N VAL A 332 -10.17 8.38 6.28
CA VAL A 332 -8.86 7.75 6.02
C VAL A 332 -7.73 8.68 6.43
N GLY A 333 -6.81 8.17 7.26
CA GLY A 333 -5.67 8.93 7.79
C GLY A 333 -5.98 9.79 9.02
N ARG A 334 -7.26 9.87 9.42
CA ARG A 334 -7.71 10.62 10.61
C ARG A 334 -7.84 9.70 11.82
N SER A 335 -7.59 10.25 13.02
CA SER A 335 -7.72 9.53 14.29
C SER A 335 -9.14 8.99 14.51
N GLU A 336 -10.12 9.70 13.97
CA GLU A 336 -11.55 9.43 14.05
C GLU A 336 -11.93 8.12 13.36
N ASP A 337 -11.13 7.60 12.41
CA ASP A 337 -11.34 6.25 11.88
C ASP A 337 -11.04 5.16 12.93
N LEU A 338 -10.07 5.41 13.83
CA LEU A 338 -9.79 4.53 14.98
C LEU A 338 -10.93 4.56 15.98
N VAL A 339 -11.55 5.73 16.18
CA VAL A 339 -12.73 5.89 17.04
C VAL A 339 -13.91 5.12 16.48
N ARG A 340 -14.16 5.29 15.18
CA ARG A 340 -15.21 4.57 14.48
C ARG A 340 -14.98 3.06 14.59
N TRP A 341 -13.75 2.62 14.37
CA TRP A 341 -13.34 1.24 14.57
C TRP A 341 -13.62 0.75 16.01
N MET A 342 -13.27 1.53 17.03
CA MET A 342 -13.54 1.18 18.43
C MET A 342 -15.04 1.00 18.67
N LYS A 343 -15.88 1.89 18.15
CA LYS A 343 -17.34 1.79 18.24
C LYS A 343 -17.85 0.54 17.52
N GLU A 344 -17.39 0.29 16.29
CA GLU A 344 -17.70 -0.92 15.49
C GLU A 344 -17.39 -2.21 16.28
N ARG A 345 -16.36 -2.23 17.13
CA ARG A 345 -15.96 -3.42 17.90
C ARG A 345 -16.52 -3.51 19.30
N SER A 346 -16.84 -2.40 19.94
CA SER A 346 -17.37 -2.35 21.30
C SER A 346 -18.70 -3.10 21.49
N GLY A 347 -19.46 -3.34 20.41
CA GLY A 347 -20.67 -4.16 20.43
C GLY A 347 -20.42 -5.67 20.50
N GLY A 348 -19.17 -6.13 20.39
CA GLY A 348 -18.79 -7.55 20.51
C GLY A 348 -19.31 -8.48 19.40
N GLN A 349 -20.04 -7.95 18.41
CA GLN A 349 -20.71 -8.77 17.41
C GLN A 349 -19.75 -9.35 16.36
N GLU A 350 -18.66 -8.66 16.05
CA GLU A 350 -17.79 -9.04 14.95
C GLU A 350 -16.36 -9.33 15.42
N PRO A 351 -15.83 -10.55 15.21
CA PRO A 351 -14.51 -10.93 15.66
C PRO A 351 -13.41 -10.15 14.92
N CYS A 352 -12.31 -9.83 15.59
CA CYS A 352 -11.11 -9.27 14.93
C CYS A 352 -10.41 -10.38 14.14
N TRP A 353 -10.20 -10.19 12.82
CA TRP A 353 -9.52 -11.17 11.95
C TRP A 353 -10.05 -12.61 12.10
N PRO A 354 -11.29 -12.90 11.64
CA PRO A 354 -11.91 -14.21 11.86
C PRO A 354 -11.14 -15.38 11.23
N VAL A 355 -10.39 -15.14 10.15
CA VAL A 355 -9.71 -16.18 9.35
C VAL A 355 -8.21 -15.94 9.19
N LEU A 356 -7.61 -15.10 10.03
CA LEU A 356 -6.16 -14.86 9.94
C LEU A 356 -5.40 -16.08 10.46
N ASP A 357 -4.61 -16.68 9.58
CA ASP A 357 -3.83 -17.88 9.86
C ASP A 357 -2.39 -17.54 10.21
N SER A 358 -1.81 -16.52 9.56
CA SER A 358 -0.38 -16.18 9.67
C SER A 358 -0.16 -14.68 9.80
N PHE A 359 0.65 -14.28 10.78
CA PHE A 359 1.14 -12.90 10.94
C PHE A 359 2.68 -12.89 11.08
N LEU A 360 3.37 -12.56 9.98
CA LEU A 360 4.82 -12.54 9.91
C LEU A 360 5.37 -11.10 9.88
N ILE A 361 6.34 -10.82 10.75
CA ILE A 361 7.11 -9.58 10.72
C ILE A 361 8.57 -9.91 10.39
N GLU A 362 9.02 -9.49 9.22
CA GLU A 362 10.42 -9.52 8.80
C GLU A 362 11.08 -8.17 9.11
N TYR A 363 12.27 -8.20 9.72
CA TYR A 363 13.03 -6.99 10.03
C TYR A 363 14.52 -7.13 9.67
N GLU A 364 15.18 -6.02 9.34
CA GLU A 364 16.58 -6.00 8.89
C GLU A 364 17.57 -5.55 9.98
N TYR A 365 17.16 -4.70 10.92
CA TYR A 365 18.03 -4.27 12.02
C TYR A 365 17.56 -4.69 13.40
N GLU A 366 18.52 -5.10 14.23
CA GLU A 366 18.34 -5.32 15.67
C GLU A 366 18.32 -3.95 16.37
N ASN A 367 17.14 -3.37 16.52
CA ASN A 367 16.97 -2.21 17.40
C ASN A 367 16.97 -2.65 18.87
N VAL A 368 17.52 -1.83 19.77
CA VAL A 368 17.59 -2.11 21.22
C VAL A 368 16.20 -2.25 21.89
N GLN A 369 15.13 -1.73 21.27
CA GLN A 369 13.75 -1.86 21.76
C GLN A 369 13.05 -3.18 21.38
N MET A 370 13.80 -4.18 20.90
CA MET A 370 13.26 -5.42 20.33
C MET A 370 13.02 -6.55 21.36
N ASP A 371 13.25 -6.31 22.65
CA ASP A 371 13.10 -7.33 23.71
C ASP A 371 11.67 -7.85 23.87
N ASN A 372 10.67 -7.10 23.43
CA ASN A 372 9.27 -7.47 23.60
C ASN A 372 8.75 -8.49 22.56
N ARG A 373 9.56 -8.94 21.59
CA ARG A 373 9.11 -9.89 20.55
C ARG A 373 8.55 -11.17 21.14
N SER A 374 9.29 -11.76 22.08
CA SER A 374 8.90 -13.03 22.71
C SER A 374 7.60 -12.87 23.51
N GLU A 375 7.43 -11.73 24.18
CA GLU A 375 6.22 -11.38 24.92
C GLU A 375 5.02 -11.18 24.00
N VAL A 376 5.22 -10.48 22.87
CA VAL A 376 4.20 -10.27 21.85
C VAL A 376 3.73 -11.61 21.27
N VAL A 377 4.66 -12.51 20.90
CA VAL A 377 4.29 -13.86 20.41
C VAL A 377 3.56 -14.65 21.48
N LYS A 378 4.04 -14.65 22.73
CA LYS A 378 3.38 -15.33 23.86
C LYS A 378 1.97 -14.78 24.08
N PHE A 379 1.81 -13.47 24.05
CA PHE A 379 0.52 -12.79 24.20
C PHE A 379 -0.44 -13.20 23.08
N VAL A 380 -0.03 -13.10 21.80
CA VAL A 380 -0.88 -13.51 20.67
C VAL A 380 -1.24 -14.98 20.77
N LYS A 381 -0.28 -15.85 21.12
CA LYS A 381 -0.56 -17.28 21.32
C LYS A 381 -1.57 -17.53 22.44
N SER A 382 -1.55 -16.74 23.51
CA SER A 382 -2.51 -16.88 24.62
C SER A 382 -3.93 -16.42 24.26
N VAL A 383 -4.08 -15.39 23.42
CA VAL A 383 -5.39 -14.78 23.13
C VAL A 383 -5.96 -15.20 21.78
N ARG A 384 -5.12 -15.70 20.87
CA ARG A 384 -5.40 -16.13 19.50
C ARG A 384 -4.48 -17.31 19.10
N PRO A 385 -4.62 -18.48 19.73
CA PRO A 385 -3.71 -19.61 19.51
C PRO A 385 -3.69 -20.13 18.06
N GLU A 386 -4.73 -19.82 17.28
CA GLU A 386 -4.84 -20.16 15.86
C GLU A 386 -3.95 -19.30 14.93
N ILE A 387 -3.53 -18.11 15.38
CA ILE A 387 -2.65 -17.23 14.58
C ILE A 387 -1.20 -17.68 14.77
N ASP A 388 -0.55 -18.07 13.68
CA ASP A 388 0.90 -18.28 13.62
C ASP A 388 1.62 -16.93 13.53
N MET A 389 1.95 -16.35 14.68
CA MET A 389 2.72 -15.11 14.76
C MET A 389 4.22 -15.38 14.83
N ARG A 390 4.98 -14.81 13.90
CA ARG A 390 6.43 -14.99 13.81
C ARG A 390 7.17 -13.69 13.57
N PHE A 391 8.38 -13.63 14.12
CA PHE A 391 9.37 -12.59 13.86
C PHE A 391 10.56 -13.23 13.15
N HIS A 392 11.00 -12.66 12.04
CA HIS A 392 12.12 -13.16 11.26
C HIS A 392 13.16 -12.06 11.03
N HIS A 393 14.36 -12.26 11.56
CA HIS A 393 15.50 -11.38 11.27
C HIS A 393 16.05 -11.72 9.89
N LYS A 394 15.93 -10.79 8.95
CA LYS A 394 16.48 -10.94 7.61
C LYS A 394 17.91 -10.43 7.60
N LYS A 395 18.88 -11.34 7.47
CA LYS A 395 20.28 -10.95 7.28
C LYS A 395 20.43 -10.20 5.96
N TYR A 396 21.02 -9.02 6.00
CA TYR A 396 21.36 -8.27 4.80
C TYR A 396 22.52 -8.98 4.10
N HIS A 397 22.28 -9.53 2.92
CA HIS A 397 23.33 -9.98 2.02
C HIS A 397 23.62 -8.80 1.09
N GLY A 398 24.67 -8.04 1.44
CA GLY A 398 25.14 -6.90 0.67
C GLY A 398 25.79 -7.27 -0.64
#